data_AF-A0A8H4VLF9-F1
#
_entry.id   AF-A0A8H4VLF9-F1
#
_cell.length_a   1.000
_cell.length_b   1.000
_cell.length_c   1.000
_cell.angle_alpha   90.00
_cell.angle_beta   90.00
_cell.angle_gamma   90.00
#
_symmetry.space_group_name_H-M   'P 1'
#
loop_
_entity.id
_entity.type
_entity.pdbx_description
1 polymer ?
#
loop_
_entity_poly.entity_id
_entity_poly.type
_entity_poly.pdbx_seq_one_letter_code
_entity_poly.pdbx_strand_id
1 'polypeptide(L)'
;MHVSLHQHSQLYALAIITVLHILALSSTVLRLLDRFFKQRMWWDDYFAVLPLCTDAMFLAMYWLSGASASGLSHSPFFSLFTYSLLHLTTIWSSRIILALGLARIFPPGQKIRRVSLGLAALFCITGIGLIFSTTALCTKRGTPFYRSTPASCTRGKGRVPLPALIVLICDAVTEALLVVVPFQVLRRMKLPKHQKRLILLAGSASLFTFMTLVAFCVLWYGPFEFGDGSRGPNLSNTIISHIEVTTCLIVSNLLVVVSFLYRMKRKVQFARGRPMDSTVQSDTTTTSETASRSNRRTGTRPTEHSTIPQTEITTLSLTEVISVFSEPRYSQWDDEYLDVDSEWVTSHPTNGSN
;
A
#
# COMPACT_ATOMS: atom_id res chain seq x y z
N MET A 1 -1.41 -2.08 -45.68
CA MET A 1 -2.38 -2.69 -44.74
C MET A 1 -1.73 -3.25 -43.46
N HIS A 2 -0.58 -3.94 -43.53
CA HIS A 2 0.11 -4.41 -42.31
C HIS A 2 0.65 -3.30 -41.38
N VAL A 3 1.12 -2.18 -41.95
CA VAL A 3 1.67 -1.05 -41.17
C VAL A 3 0.60 -0.36 -40.31
N SER A 4 -0.62 -0.20 -40.83
CA SER A 4 -1.73 0.43 -40.10
C SER A 4 -2.22 -0.44 -38.94
N LEU A 5 -2.27 -1.76 -39.11
CA LEU A 5 -2.71 -2.67 -38.04
C LEU A 5 -1.75 -2.64 -36.83
N HIS A 6 -0.44 -2.59 -37.09
CA HIS A 6 0.57 -2.49 -36.05
C HIS A 6 0.51 -1.16 -35.30
N GLN A 7 0.27 -0.05 -36.01
CA GLN A 7 0.14 1.25 -35.37
C GLN A 7 -1.08 1.33 -34.43
N HIS A 8 -2.21 0.73 -34.83
CA HIS A 8 -3.39 0.69 -33.96
C HIS A 8 -3.16 -0.13 -32.70
N SER A 9 -2.55 -1.32 -32.79
CA SER A 9 -2.30 -2.16 -31.61
C SER A 9 -1.36 -1.49 -30.59
N GLN A 10 -0.38 -0.72 -31.07
CA GLN A 10 0.52 0.09 -30.24
C GLN A 10 -0.22 1.18 -29.46
N LEU A 11 -1.13 1.90 -30.13
CA LEU A 11 -1.93 2.95 -29.50
C LEU A 11 -2.86 2.37 -28.42
N TYR A 12 -3.49 1.22 -28.68
CA TYR A 12 -4.31 0.55 -27.68
C TYR A 12 -3.49 0.09 -26.47
N ALA A 13 -2.32 -0.51 -26.68
CA ALA A 13 -1.44 -0.91 -25.59
C ALA A 13 -1.00 0.29 -24.74
N LEU A 14 -0.59 1.38 -25.38
CA LEU A 14 -0.20 2.63 -24.71
C LEU A 14 -1.33 3.19 -23.85
N ALA A 15 -2.56 3.21 -24.38
CA ALA A 15 -3.73 3.69 -23.65
C ALA A 15 -4.04 2.82 -22.42
N ILE A 16 -4.05 1.49 -22.57
CA ILE A 16 -4.30 0.55 -21.48
C ILE A 16 -3.24 0.70 -20.37
N ILE A 17 -1.96 0.71 -20.75
CA ILE A 17 -0.84 0.86 -19.81
C ILE A 17 -0.95 2.19 -19.06
N THR A 18 -1.25 3.28 -19.76
CA THR A 18 -1.39 4.60 -19.13
C THR A 18 -2.53 4.62 -18.11
N VAL A 19 -3.68 4.03 -18.44
CA VAL A 19 -4.80 3.93 -17.50
C VAL A 19 -4.42 3.10 -16.27
N LEU A 20 -3.74 1.98 -16.44
CA LEU A 20 -3.27 1.14 -15.33
C LEU A 20 -2.29 1.91 -14.41
N HIS A 21 -1.35 2.66 -14.97
CA HIS A 21 -0.45 3.50 -14.17
C HIS A 21 -1.20 4.62 -13.44
N ILE A 22 -2.14 5.32 -14.10
CA ILE A 22 -2.94 6.36 -13.44
C ILE A 22 -3.74 5.77 -12.26
N LEU A 23 -4.32 4.58 -12.43
CA LEU A 23 -5.00 3.86 -11.34
C LEU A 23 -4.03 3.49 -10.21
N ALA A 24 -2.84 3.00 -10.54
CA ALA A 24 -1.82 2.65 -9.57
C ALA A 24 -1.31 3.87 -8.78
N LEU A 25 -0.96 4.96 -9.47
CA LEU A 25 -0.51 6.22 -8.89
C LEU A 25 -1.61 6.85 -8.02
N SER A 26 -2.83 6.96 -8.54
CA SER A 26 -3.96 7.50 -7.77
C SER A 26 -4.26 6.68 -6.52
N SER A 27 -4.22 5.34 -6.60
CA SER A 27 -4.39 4.48 -5.42
C SER A 27 -3.31 4.72 -4.35
N THR A 28 -2.07 4.99 -4.78
CA THR A 28 -0.94 5.29 -3.90
C THR A 28 -1.09 6.66 -3.25
N VAL A 29 -1.48 7.68 -4.04
CA VAL A 29 -1.74 9.04 -3.54
C VAL A 29 -2.90 9.05 -2.56
N LEU A 30 -4.02 8.37 -2.87
CA LEU A 30 -5.16 8.25 -1.96
C LEU A 30 -4.75 7.61 -0.63
N ARG A 31 -3.89 6.58 -0.67
CA ARG A 31 -3.32 5.98 0.54
C ARG A 31 -2.52 6.98 1.36
N LEU A 32 -1.63 7.75 0.71
CA LEU A 32 -0.80 8.74 1.38
C LEU A 32 -1.66 9.84 1.99
N LEU A 33 -2.63 10.37 1.25
CA LEU A 33 -3.56 11.41 1.72
C LEU A 33 -4.41 10.91 2.90
N ASP A 34 -5.05 9.75 2.79
CA ASP A 34 -5.88 9.17 3.87
C ASP A 34 -5.10 9.03 5.19
N ARG A 35 -3.79 8.73 5.11
CA ARG A 35 -2.93 8.56 6.28
C ARG A 35 -2.32 9.87 6.77
N PHE A 36 -2.00 10.78 5.85
CA PHE A 36 -1.53 12.13 6.17
C PHE A 36 -2.60 12.88 6.96
N PHE A 37 -3.86 12.86 6.50
CA PHE A 37 -4.98 13.50 7.20
C PHE A 37 -5.24 12.91 8.59
N LYS A 38 -4.91 11.64 8.82
CA LYS A 38 -5.04 11.00 10.14
C LYS A 38 -3.84 11.24 11.06
N GLN A 39 -2.82 11.96 10.61
CA GLN A 39 -1.56 12.21 11.32
C GLN A 39 -0.88 10.93 11.86
N ARG A 40 -1.04 9.81 11.16
CA ARG A 40 -0.48 8.50 11.58
C ARG A 40 0.48 7.96 10.53
N MET A 41 1.48 8.78 10.20
CA MET A 41 2.55 8.42 9.28
C MET A 41 3.41 7.33 9.92
N TRP A 42 3.48 6.18 9.26
CA TRP A 42 4.35 5.07 9.66
C TRP A 42 5.51 4.94 8.65
N TRP A 43 6.54 4.17 8.99
CA TRP A 43 7.66 3.86 8.08
C TRP A 43 7.21 3.40 6.68
N ASP A 44 6.14 2.60 6.64
CA ASP A 44 5.45 2.14 5.43
C ASP A 44 5.03 3.28 4.48
N ASP A 45 4.64 4.44 5.02
CA ASP A 45 4.18 5.58 4.21
C ASP A 45 5.33 6.31 3.52
N TYR A 46 6.50 6.39 4.18
CA TYR A 46 7.71 6.92 3.55
C TYR A 46 8.18 6.00 2.42
N PHE A 47 8.12 4.67 2.64
CA PHE A 47 8.44 3.71 1.60
C PHE A 47 7.45 3.76 0.43
N ALA A 48 6.21 4.20 0.61
CA ALA A 48 5.22 4.35 -0.47
C ALA A 48 5.50 5.52 -1.42
N VAL A 49 6.31 6.51 -1.00
CA VAL A 49 6.77 7.59 -1.90
C VAL A 49 7.74 7.06 -2.96
N LEU A 50 8.58 6.08 -2.59
CA LEU A 50 9.57 5.52 -3.51
C LEU A 50 8.95 4.88 -4.77
N PRO A 51 8.03 3.89 -4.67
CA PRO A 51 7.38 3.32 -5.85
C PRO A 51 6.48 4.31 -6.57
N LEU A 52 5.90 5.31 -5.87
CA LEU A 52 5.15 6.38 -6.53
C LEU A 52 6.03 7.17 -7.51
N CYS A 53 7.22 7.59 -7.04
CA CYS A 53 8.16 8.33 -7.87
C CYS A 53 8.76 7.47 -8.98
N THR A 54 9.14 6.22 -8.69
CA THR A 54 9.72 5.33 -9.71
C THR A 54 8.71 4.90 -10.75
N ASP A 55 7.45 4.64 -10.38
CA ASP A 55 6.37 4.31 -11.32
C ASP A 55 6.01 5.49 -12.24
N ALA A 56 5.92 6.71 -11.69
CA ALA A 56 5.71 7.92 -12.49
C ALA A 56 6.84 8.14 -13.49
N MET A 57 8.10 7.92 -13.08
CA MET A 57 9.26 8.00 -13.96
C MET A 57 9.26 6.88 -15.01
N PHE A 58 8.84 5.67 -14.63
CA PHE A 58 8.71 4.52 -15.54
C PHE A 58 7.65 4.78 -16.63
N LEU A 59 6.50 5.35 -16.27
CA LEU A 59 5.48 5.78 -17.22
C LEU A 59 6.00 6.91 -18.13
N ALA A 60 6.69 7.91 -17.57
CA ALA A 60 7.25 9.01 -18.35
C ALA A 60 8.28 8.50 -19.38
N MET A 61 9.16 7.57 -18.99
CA MET A 61 10.10 6.92 -19.89
C MET A 61 9.40 6.19 -21.03
N TYR A 62 8.30 5.48 -20.75
CA TYR A 62 7.52 4.78 -21.77
C TYR A 62 6.92 5.73 -22.80
N TRP A 63 6.30 6.84 -22.36
CA TRP A 63 5.76 7.89 -23.24
C TRP A 63 6.85 8.56 -24.09
N LEU A 64 7.97 8.92 -23.48
CA LEU A 64 9.08 9.57 -24.19
C LEU A 64 9.77 8.64 -25.18
N SER A 65 9.83 7.34 -24.90
CA SER A 65 10.32 6.32 -25.82
C SER A 65 9.43 6.22 -27.06
N GLY A 66 8.11 6.28 -26.90
CA GLY A 66 7.16 6.29 -28.01
C GLY A 66 7.16 7.57 -28.86
N ALA A 67 7.43 8.73 -28.23
CA ALA A 67 7.45 10.03 -28.91
C ALA A 67 8.76 10.31 -29.66
N SER A 68 9.88 9.71 -29.24
CA SER A 68 11.21 10.01 -29.79
C SER A 68 11.45 9.28 -31.11
N ALA A 69 11.11 9.92 -32.24
CA ALA A 69 11.26 9.34 -33.57
C ALA A 69 12.73 9.14 -34.04
N SER A 70 13.75 9.71 -33.41
CA SER A 70 15.15 9.55 -33.90
C SER A 70 16.32 10.06 -33.04
N GLY A 71 16.11 10.80 -31.93
CA GLY A 71 17.20 11.57 -31.29
C GLY A 71 17.62 11.20 -29.86
N LEU A 72 16.73 10.64 -29.03
CA LEU A 72 17.00 10.49 -27.58
C LEU A 72 17.67 9.16 -27.19
N SER A 73 17.94 8.27 -28.15
CA SER A 73 18.44 6.91 -27.92
C SER A 73 19.79 6.82 -27.21
N HIS A 74 20.58 7.90 -27.16
CA HIS A 74 21.90 7.91 -26.51
C HIS A 74 21.90 8.48 -25.08
N SER A 75 20.77 8.97 -24.57
CA SER A 75 20.72 9.47 -23.19
C SER A 75 20.78 8.31 -22.19
N PRO A 76 21.59 8.41 -21.11
CA PRO A 76 21.63 7.39 -20.05
C PRO A 76 20.25 7.18 -19.39
N PHE A 77 19.35 8.15 -19.52
CA PHE A 77 17.98 8.07 -19.01
C PHE A 77 17.18 6.95 -19.69
N PHE A 78 17.38 6.71 -20.99
CA PHE A 78 16.70 5.65 -21.75
C PHE A 78 17.50 4.34 -21.80
N SER A 79 18.49 4.19 -20.93
CA SER A 79 19.28 2.95 -20.88
C SER A 79 18.48 1.78 -20.32
N LEU A 80 18.81 0.56 -20.77
CA LEU A 80 18.27 -0.69 -20.22
C LEU A 80 18.44 -0.76 -18.71
N PHE A 81 19.56 -0.23 -18.21
CA PHE A 81 19.85 -0.14 -16.79
C PHE A 81 18.81 0.68 -16.02
N THR A 82 18.52 1.89 -16.49
CA THR A 82 17.55 2.78 -15.83
C THR A 82 16.16 2.15 -15.83
N TYR A 83 15.77 1.53 -16.94
CA TYR A 83 14.52 0.79 -17.03
C TYR A 83 14.43 -0.35 -16.00
N SER A 84 15.46 -1.21 -15.94
CA SER A 84 15.53 -2.30 -14.97
C SER A 84 15.57 -1.81 -13.53
N LEU A 85 16.28 -0.71 -13.25
CA LEU A 85 16.35 -0.09 -11.93
C LEU A 85 14.96 0.38 -11.48
N LEU A 86 14.22 1.08 -12.33
CA LEU A 86 12.88 1.57 -12.00
C LEU A 86 11.88 0.44 -11.81
N HIS A 87 11.91 -0.54 -12.70
CA HIS A 87 11.08 -1.72 -12.63
C HIS A 87 11.32 -2.50 -11.31
N LEU A 88 12.58 -2.89 -11.03
CA LEU A 88 12.94 -3.62 -9.81
C LEU A 88 12.65 -2.78 -8.57
N THR A 89 13.00 -1.50 -8.55
CA THR A 89 12.75 -0.65 -7.37
C THR A 89 11.25 -0.57 -7.07
N THR A 90 10.41 -0.44 -8.09
CA THR A 90 8.95 -0.37 -7.90
C THR A 90 8.41 -1.69 -7.33
N ILE A 91 8.75 -2.83 -7.95
CA ILE A 91 8.28 -4.16 -7.50
C ILE A 91 8.73 -4.45 -6.06
N TRP A 92 10.03 -4.30 -5.78
CA TRP A 92 10.58 -4.64 -4.47
C TRP A 92 10.08 -3.68 -3.38
N SER A 93 9.88 -2.40 -3.70
CA SER A 93 9.27 -1.45 -2.76
C SER A 93 7.81 -1.81 -2.47
N SER A 94 7.01 -2.17 -3.48
CA SER A 94 5.63 -2.63 -3.29
C SER A 94 5.54 -3.85 -2.37
N ARG A 95 6.50 -4.78 -2.45
CA ARG A 95 6.55 -5.95 -1.55
C ARG A 95 6.94 -5.60 -0.13
N ILE A 96 7.89 -4.68 0.05
CA ILE A 96 8.27 -4.17 1.37
C ILE A 96 7.06 -3.52 2.03
N ILE A 97 6.33 -2.69 1.28
CA ILE A 97 5.09 -2.04 1.72
C ILE A 97 4.02 -3.06 2.11
N LEU A 98 3.85 -4.14 1.33
CA LEU A 98 2.94 -5.24 1.71
C LEU A 98 3.36 -5.92 3.01
N ALA A 99 4.65 -6.24 3.17
CA ALA A 99 5.18 -6.87 4.36
C ALA A 99 5.05 -5.97 5.61
N LEU A 100 5.30 -4.66 5.47
CA LEU A 100 5.09 -3.66 6.53
C LEU A 100 3.59 -3.48 6.84
N GLY A 101 2.73 -3.52 5.82
CA GLY A 101 1.28 -3.55 5.97
C GLY A 101 0.81 -4.73 6.82
N LEU A 102 1.37 -5.93 6.58
CA LEU A 102 1.12 -7.12 7.42
C LEU A 102 1.61 -6.90 8.85
N ALA A 103 2.81 -6.35 9.04
CA ALA A 103 3.34 -6.07 10.38
C ALA A 103 2.45 -5.12 11.20
N ARG A 104 1.80 -4.16 10.53
CA ARG A 104 0.89 -3.18 11.16
C ARG A 104 -0.44 -3.79 11.63
N ILE A 105 -0.90 -4.87 11.01
CA ILE A 105 -2.15 -5.55 11.41
C ILE A 105 -2.00 -6.19 12.81
N PHE A 106 -0.79 -6.58 13.19
CA PHE A 106 -0.53 -7.25 14.46
C PHE A 106 -0.06 -6.26 15.54
N PRO A 107 -0.51 -6.44 16.80
CA PRO A 107 -0.11 -5.55 17.89
C PRO A 107 1.37 -5.71 18.26
N PRO A 108 2.00 -4.69 18.90
CA PRO A 108 3.36 -4.78 19.40
C PRO A 108 3.50 -5.97 20.36
N GLY A 109 4.67 -6.63 20.33
CA GLY A 109 4.99 -7.76 21.22
C GLY A 109 4.69 -9.15 20.63
N GLN A 110 3.83 -9.28 19.62
CA GLN A 110 3.56 -10.58 19.00
C GLN A 110 4.72 -11.05 18.11
N LYS A 111 5.04 -12.36 18.18
CA LYS A 111 6.07 -12.99 17.33
C LYS A 111 5.82 -12.75 15.84
N ILE A 112 4.56 -12.71 15.41
CA ILE A 112 4.16 -12.52 14.01
C ILE A 112 4.59 -11.15 13.49
N ARG A 113 4.44 -10.09 14.28
CA ARG A 113 4.90 -8.75 13.90
C ARG A 113 6.41 -8.74 13.64
N ARG A 114 7.20 -9.44 14.47
CA ARG A 114 8.65 -9.58 14.27
C ARG A 114 8.97 -10.34 12.98
N VAL A 115 8.21 -11.39 12.67
CA VAL A 115 8.35 -12.14 11.41
C VAL A 115 8.05 -11.25 10.20
N SER A 116 6.96 -10.47 10.22
CA SER A 116 6.62 -9.56 9.12
C SER A 116 7.66 -8.44 8.91
N LEU A 117 8.21 -7.89 9.99
CA LEU A 117 9.33 -6.94 9.91
C LEU A 117 10.60 -7.59 9.36
N GLY A 118 10.88 -8.84 9.77
CA GLY A 118 11.97 -9.64 9.23
C GLY A 118 11.82 -9.89 7.73
N LEU A 119 10.61 -10.16 7.24
CA LEU A 119 10.32 -10.27 5.81
C LEU A 119 10.55 -8.97 5.07
N ALA A 120 10.10 -7.84 5.61
CA ALA A 120 10.35 -6.53 4.99
C ALA A 120 11.86 -6.23 4.87
N ALA A 121 12.63 -6.52 5.92
CA ALA A 121 14.09 -6.40 5.90
C ALA A 121 14.74 -7.34 4.87
N LEU A 122 14.31 -8.61 4.83
CA LEU A 122 14.76 -9.60 3.86
C LEU A 122 14.49 -9.15 2.42
N PHE A 123 13.31 -8.59 2.15
CA PHE A 123 12.94 -8.08 0.83
C PHE A 123 13.75 -6.85 0.45
N CYS A 124 14.02 -5.95 1.40
CA CYS A 124 14.90 -4.81 1.17
C CYS A 124 16.31 -5.26 0.78
N ILE A 125 16.91 -6.18 1.54
CA ILE A 125 18.26 -6.72 1.26
C ILE A 125 18.28 -7.45 -0.08
N THR A 126 17.29 -8.29 -0.35
CA THR A 126 17.19 -9.02 -1.63
C THR A 126 17.02 -8.07 -2.80
N GLY A 127 16.15 -7.06 -2.68
CA GLY A 127 15.95 -6.05 -3.72
C GLY A 127 17.22 -5.27 -4.06
N ILE A 128 17.96 -4.82 -3.03
CA ILE A 128 19.26 -4.17 -3.21
C ILE A 128 20.26 -5.12 -3.87
N GLY A 129 20.32 -6.38 -3.42
CA GLY A 129 21.18 -7.41 -4.00
C GLY A 129 20.86 -7.71 -5.46
N LEU A 130 19.58 -7.71 -5.85
CA LEU A 130 19.15 -7.91 -7.24
C LEU A 130 19.48 -6.73 -8.12
N ILE A 131 19.23 -5.50 -7.65
CA ILE A 131 19.67 -4.30 -8.37
C ILE A 131 21.18 -4.39 -8.58
N PHE A 132 21.97 -4.57 -7.51
CA PHE A 132 23.42 -4.67 -7.61
C PHE A 132 23.89 -5.80 -8.55
N SER A 133 23.35 -7.01 -8.41
CA SER A 133 23.72 -8.14 -9.26
C SER A 133 23.36 -7.92 -10.73
N THR A 134 22.20 -7.33 -11.05
CA THR A 134 21.87 -6.95 -12.43
C THR A 134 22.85 -5.92 -12.98
N THR A 135 23.25 -4.93 -12.17
CA THR A 135 24.28 -3.94 -12.57
C THR A 135 25.64 -4.61 -12.85
N ALA A 136 26.06 -5.52 -11.96
CA ALA A 136 27.38 -6.13 -12.00
C ALA A 136 27.51 -7.16 -13.13
N LEU A 137 26.48 -7.99 -13.32
CA LEU A 137 26.49 -9.07 -14.32
C LEU A 137 26.28 -8.56 -15.75
N CYS A 138 25.65 -7.39 -15.92
CA CYS A 138 25.43 -6.79 -17.24
C CYS A 138 26.53 -5.82 -17.69
N THR A 139 27.49 -5.48 -16.82
CA THR A 139 28.56 -4.55 -17.16
C THR A 139 29.75 -5.29 -17.77
N LYS A 140 30.09 -5.00 -19.03
CA LYS A 140 31.32 -5.51 -19.65
C LYS A 140 32.51 -4.71 -19.13
N ARG A 141 33.66 -5.38 -18.91
CA ARG A 141 34.91 -4.74 -18.50
C ARG A 141 35.25 -3.58 -19.47
N GLY A 142 35.29 -2.35 -18.95
CA GLY A 142 35.61 -1.13 -19.70
C GLY A 142 34.43 -0.38 -20.34
N THR A 143 33.19 -0.90 -20.26
CA THR A 143 32.00 -0.16 -20.73
C THR A 143 31.19 0.35 -19.53
N PRO A 144 30.72 1.60 -19.53
CA PRO A 144 29.86 2.09 -18.46
C PRO A 144 28.49 1.40 -18.48
N PHE A 145 27.90 1.18 -17.30
CA PHE A 145 26.65 0.42 -17.10
C PHE A 145 25.46 0.95 -17.92
N TYR A 146 25.38 2.27 -18.16
CA TYR A 146 24.29 2.88 -18.93
C TYR A 146 24.39 2.62 -20.44
N ARG A 147 25.48 2.04 -20.94
CA ARG A 147 25.64 1.60 -22.34
C ARG A 147 25.48 0.09 -22.53
N SER A 148 25.06 -0.63 -21.49
CA SER A 148 24.87 -2.08 -21.58
C SER A 148 23.73 -2.44 -22.53
N THR A 149 24.02 -3.28 -23.51
CA THR A 149 23.02 -3.84 -24.43
C THR A 149 22.41 -5.13 -23.87
N PRO A 150 21.19 -5.52 -24.25
CA PRO A 150 20.59 -6.79 -23.82
C PRO A 150 21.48 -8.01 -24.12
N ALA A 151 22.18 -7.99 -25.26
CA ALA A 151 23.14 -9.03 -25.65
C ALA A 151 24.36 -9.12 -24.72
N SER A 152 24.69 -8.06 -23.99
CA SER A 152 25.77 -8.09 -22.99
C SER A 152 25.36 -8.80 -21.71
N CYS A 153 24.06 -8.81 -21.38
CA CYS A 153 23.50 -9.48 -20.19
C CYS A 153 23.30 -11.00 -20.35
N THR A 154 23.45 -11.56 -21.55
CA THR A 154 23.25 -13.00 -21.84
C THR A 154 24.54 -13.83 -21.86
N ARG A 155 25.64 -13.27 -21.35
CA ARG A 155 27.01 -13.76 -21.56
C ARG A 155 27.43 -14.95 -20.66
N GLY A 156 26.57 -15.95 -20.52
CA GLY A 156 26.87 -17.25 -19.89
C GLY A 156 27.19 -18.35 -20.91
N LYS A 157 28.04 -19.32 -20.54
CA LYS A 157 28.21 -20.57 -21.30
C LYS A 157 26.82 -21.24 -21.40
N GLY A 158 26.19 -21.22 -22.57
CA GLY A 158 24.85 -21.79 -22.80
C GLY A 158 23.73 -20.78 -23.10
N ARG A 159 24.01 -19.48 -23.31
CA ARG A 159 23.00 -18.44 -23.64
C ARG A 159 21.87 -18.26 -22.61
N VAL A 160 21.99 -18.83 -21.41
CA VAL A 160 21.00 -18.65 -20.35
C VAL A 160 21.21 -17.29 -19.67
N PRO A 161 20.17 -16.43 -19.57
CA PRO A 161 20.26 -15.15 -18.88
C PRO A 161 20.24 -15.37 -17.35
N LEU A 162 21.40 -15.67 -16.77
CA LEU A 162 21.56 -15.92 -15.33
C LEU A 162 20.92 -14.82 -14.44
N PRO A 163 21.10 -13.51 -14.70
CA PRO A 163 20.48 -12.48 -13.87
C PRO A 163 18.95 -12.56 -13.87
N ALA A 164 18.37 -12.85 -15.03
CA ALA A 164 16.93 -12.91 -15.19
C ALA A 164 16.33 -14.14 -14.46
N LEU A 165 17.05 -15.27 -14.48
CA LEU A 165 16.70 -16.46 -13.70
C LEU A 165 16.77 -16.21 -12.19
N ILE A 166 17.81 -15.52 -11.70
CA ILE A 166 17.96 -15.19 -10.28
C ILE A 166 16.81 -14.26 -9.84
N VAL A 167 16.54 -13.20 -10.62
CA VAL A 167 15.39 -12.31 -10.36
C VAL A 167 14.11 -13.13 -10.29
N LEU A 168 13.85 -13.99 -11.26
CA LEU A 168 12.65 -14.83 -11.32
C LEU A 168 12.47 -15.73 -10.09
N ILE A 169 13.53 -16.42 -9.67
CA ILE A 169 13.48 -17.32 -8.51
C ILE A 169 13.22 -16.51 -7.24
N CYS A 170 13.95 -15.40 -7.06
CA CYS A 170 13.72 -14.51 -5.94
C CYS A 170 12.29 -13.97 -5.94
N ASP A 171 11.78 -13.58 -7.10
CA ASP A 171 10.41 -13.10 -7.28
C ASP A 171 9.38 -14.12 -6.79
N ALA A 172 9.46 -15.34 -7.33
CA ALA A 172 8.56 -16.44 -7.00
C ALA A 172 8.64 -16.82 -5.51
N VAL A 173 9.84 -16.85 -4.92
CA VAL A 173 10.03 -17.13 -3.49
C VAL A 173 9.39 -16.03 -2.64
N THR A 174 9.56 -14.76 -2.99
CA THR A 174 8.98 -13.66 -2.21
C THR A 174 7.46 -13.61 -2.27
N GLU A 175 6.86 -13.85 -3.44
CA GLU A 175 5.41 -13.97 -3.58
C GLU A 175 4.87 -15.17 -2.78
N ALA A 176 5.56 -16.32 -2.85
CA ALA A 176 5.20 -17.50 -2.06
C ALA A 176 5.26 -17.20 -0.55
N LEU A 177 6.29 -16.50 -0.06
CA LEU A 177 6.40 -16.08 1.34
C LEU A 177 5.26 -15.13 1.74
N LEU A 178 4.90 -14.17 0.89
CA LEU A 178 3.79 -13.23 1.12
C LEU A 178 2.42 -13.90 1.15
N VAL A 179 2.25 -15.06 0.50
CA VAL A 179 1.01 -15.86 0.57
C VAL A 179 1.04 -16.80 1.78
N VAL A 180 2.12 -17.55 1.96
CA VAL A 180 2.23 -18.62 2.95
C VAL A 180 2.22 -18.06 4.38
N VAL A 181 2.91 -16.96 4.65
CA VAL A 181 3.02 -16.38 6.00
C VAL A 181 1.66 -15.95 6.57
N PRO A 182 0.87 -15.08 5.94
CA PRO A 182 -0.44 -14.70 6.46
C PRO A 182 -1.39 -15.91 6.56
N PHE A 183 -1.29 -16.87 5.64
CA PHE A 183 -2.10 -18.08 5.67
C PHE A 183 -1.77 -19.01 6.85
N GLN A 184 -0.47 -19.22 7.14
CA GLN A 184 -0.04 -19.98 8.32
C GLN A 184 -0.49 -19.30 9.61
N VAL A 185 -0.41 -17.97 9.67
CA VAL A 185 -0.88 -17.17 10.80
C VAL A 185 -2.39 -17.35 11.01
N LEU A 186 -3.18 -17.31 9.94
CA LEU A 186 -4.62 -17.54 10.00
C LEU A 186 -4.99 -18.93 10.52
N ARG A 187 -4.21 -19.97 10.16
CA ARG A 187 -4.45 -21.34 10.64
C ARG A 187 -4.16 -21.50 12.13
N ARG A 188 -3.18 -20.78 12.67
CA ARG A 188 -2.76 -20.92 14.09
C ARG A 188 -3.58 -20.07 15.06
N MET A 189 -4.18 -18.97 14.60
CA MET A 189 -4.86 -18.03 15.51
C MET A 189 -6.39 -18.14 15.45
N LYS A 190 -7.01 -18.30 16.63
CA LYS A 190 -8.47 -18.20 16.81
C LYS A 190 -8.92 -16.73 16.76
N LEU A 191 -8.77 -16.09 15.60
CA LEU A 191 -9.15 -14.69 15.40
C LEU A 191 -10.67 -14.53 15.18
N PRO A 192 -11.27 -13.40 15.60
CA PRO A 192 -12.63 -13.01 15.25
C PRO A 192 -12.85 -13.00 13.73
N LYS A 193 -14.07 -13.31 13.28
CA LYS A 193 -14.42 -13.44 11.84
C LYS A 193 -14.04 -12.20 11.03
N HIS A 194 -14.13 -11.01 11.62
CA HIS A 194 -13.82 -9.76 10.94
C HIS A 194 -12.33 -9.63 10.55
N GLN A 195 -11.42 -9.86 11.49
CA GLN A 195 -9.97 -9.76 11.25
C GLN A 195 -9.50 -10.82 10.24
N LYS A 196 -10.13 -11.99 10.25
CA LYS A 196 -9.86 -13.06 9.28
C LYS A 196 -10.14 -12.62 7.84
N ARG A 197 -11.19 -11.82 7.60
CA ARG A 197 -11.53 -11.32 6.25
C ARG A 197 -10.45 -10.40 5.68
N LEU A 198 -9.88 -9.51 6.50
CA LEU A 198 -8.84 -8.59 6.04
C LEU A 198 -7.55 -9.32 5.65
N ILE A 199 -7.13 -10.30 6.47
CA ILE A 199 -5.94 -11.10 6.18
C ILE A 199 -6.18 -12.01 4.97
N LEU A 200 -7.40 -12.57 4.84
CA LEU A 200 -7.77 -13.35 3.66
C LEU A 200 -7.75 -12.49 2.39
N LEU A 201 -8.24 -11.25 2.47
CA LEU A 201 -8.18 -10.30 1.36
C LEU A 201 -6.73 -10.00 0.97
N ALA A 202 -5.85 -9.74 1.94
CA ALA A 202 -4.42 -9.57 1.69
C ALA A 202 -3.82 -10.81 1.00
N GLY A 203 -4.12 -12.01 1.51
CA GLY A 203 -3.65 -13.26 0.93
C GLY A 203 -4.17 -13.51 -0.49
N SER A 204 -5.42 -13.15 -0.78
CA SER A 204 -5.98 -13.25 -2.14
C SER A 204 -5.32 -12.28 -3.12
N ALA A 205 -4.95 -11.09 -2.65
CA ALA A 205 -4.25 -10.11 -3.46
C ALA A 205 -2.83 -10.60 -3.79
N SER A 206 -2.12 -11.19 -2.82
CA SER A 206 -0.82 -11.84 -3.04
C SER A 206 -0.91 -13.07 -3.97
N LEU A 207 -2.05 -13.79 -3.96
CA LEU A 207 -2.26 -14.87 -4.92
C LEU A 207 -2.43 -14.32 -6.34
N PHE A 208 -3.09 -13.19 -6.50
CA PHE A 208 -3.26 -12.52 -7.79
C PHE A 208 -1.93 -12.03 -8.36
N THR A 209 -1.04 -11.46 -7.54
CA THR A 209 0.32 -11.10 -7.96
C THR A 209 1.14 -12.33 -8.36
N PHE A 210 1.04 -13.43 -7.59
CA PHE A 210 1.70 -14.69 -7.95
C PHE A 210 1.22 -15.24 -9.30
N MET A 211 -0.08 -15.20 -9.58
CA MET A 211 -0.62 -15.61 -10.88
C MET A 211 -0.13 -14.72 -12.03
N THR A 212 -0.03 -13.40 -11.77
CA THR A 212 0.50 -12.44 -12.74
C THR A 212 1.98 -12.71 -13.03
N LEU A 213 2.77 -13.03 -12.00
CA LEU A 213 4.15 -13.46 -12.15
C LEU A 213 4.26 -14.73 -13.00
N VAL A 214 3.47 -15.77 -12.71
CA VAL A 214 3.49 -17.00 -13.52
C VAL A 214 3.15 -16.71 -14.98
N ALA A 215 2.16 -15.86 -15.24
CA ALA A 215 1.85 -15.42 -16.60
C ALA A 215 3.03 -14.66 -17.24
N PHE A 216 3.68 -13.76 -16.50
CA PHE A 216 4.90 -13.08 -16.93
C PHE A 216 5.99 -14.10 -17.29
N CYS A 217 6.27 -15.09 -16.43
CA CYS A 217 7.26 -16.14 -16.70
C CYS A 217 6.98 -16.87 -18.01
N VAL A 218 5.74 -17.33 -18.18
CA VAL A 218 5.32 -18.13 -19.34
C VAL A 218 5.41 -17.30 -20.62
N LEU A 219 5.01 -16.04 -20.58
CA LEU A 219 5.04 -15.17 -21.76
C LEU A 219 6.44 -14.66 -22.08
N TRP A 220 7.27 -14.40 -21.07
CA TRP A 220 8.61 -13.86 -21.23
C TRP A 220 9.63 -14.91 -21.67
N TYR A 221 9.56 -16.11 -21.08
CA TYR A 221 10.50 -17.20 -21.35
C TYR A 221 9.91 -18.31 -22.22
N GLY A 222 8.61 -18.29 -22.48
CA GLY A 222 7.99 -19.25 -23.38
C GLY A 222 8.57 -19.14 -24.79
N PRO A 223 8.67 -20.27 -25.52
CA PRO A 223 9.16 -20.30 -26.90
C PRO A 223 8.14 -19.73 -27.89
N PHE A 224 7.31 -18.76 -27.46
CA PHE A 224 6.33 -18.13 -28.30
C PHE A 224 7.06 -17.19 -29.27
N GLU A 225 7.49 -17.74 -30.40
CA GLU A 225 8.02 -17.01 -31.54
C GLU A 225 6.90 -16.19 -32.19
N PHE A 226 6.46 -15.12 -31.52
CA PHE A 226 5.62 -14.09 -32.11
C PHE A 226 6.49 -13.17 -32.98
N GLY A 227 6.95 -13.68 -34.13
CA GLY A 227 7.51 -12.87 -35.22
C GLY A 227 9.00 -13.10 -35.52
N ASP A 228 9.33 -13.05 -36.81
CA ASP A 228 10.67 -13.23 -37.40
C ASP A 228 11.78 -12.56 -36.57
N GLY A 229 12.74 -13.38 -36.13
CA GLY A 229 13.79 -13.08 -35.14
C GLY A 229 14.84 -12.04 -35.51
N SER A 230 14.43 -10.88 -36.01
CA SER A 230 15.35 -9.85 -36.53
C SER A 230 15.11 -8.42 -36.02
N ARG A 231 14.14 -8.14 -35.13
CA ARG A 231 13.91 -6.76 -34.63
C ARG A 231 13.58 -6.65 -33.14
N GLY A 232 14.58 -6.21 -32.36
CA GLY A 232 14.41 -5.46 -31.10
C GLY A 232 13.85 -6.21 -29.89
N PRO A 233 13.79 -5.56 -28.71
CA PRO A 233 13.03 -6.08 -27.57
C PRO A 233 11.57 -6.24 -28.00
N ASN A 234 11.04 -7.46 -27.90
CA ASN A 234 9.68 -7.77 -28.31
C ASN A 234 8.70 -6.85 -27.58
N LEU A 235 7.83 -6.17 -28.33
CA LEU A 235 6.81 -5.28 -27.77
C LEU A 235 6.03 -5.92 -26.61
N SER A 236 5.76 -7.23 -26.72
CA SER A 236 5.12 -8.05 -25.68
C SER A 236 5.81 -7.90 -24.33
N ASN A 237 7.14 -8.00 -24.30
CA ASN A 237 7.94 -8.00 -23.09
C ASN A 237 7.82 -6.66 -22.36
N THR A 238 7.89 -5.56 -23.09
CA THR A 238 7.66 -4.22 -22.53
C THR A 238 6.27 -4.12 -21.92
N ILE A 239 5.22 -4.47 -22.67
CA ILE A 239 3.83 -4.40 -22.19
C ILE A 239 3.63 -5.21 -20.90
N ILE A 240 4.11 -6.45 -20.87
CA ILE A 240 3.94 -7.34 -19.72
C ILE A 240 4.67 -6.79 -18.49
N SER A 241 5.88 -6.21 -18.65
CA SER A 241 6.60 -5.58 -17.54
C SER A 241 5.85 -4.37 -16.94
N HIS A 242 5.10 -3.61 -17.74
CA HIS A 242 4.22 -2.54 -17.25
C HIS A 242 3.01 -3.09 -16.49
N ILE A 243 2.39 -4.16 -17.01
CA ILE A 243 1.26 -4.83 -16.34
C ILE A 243 1.70 -5.38 -14.98
N GLU A 244 2.88 -5.99 -14.89
CA GLU A 244 3.45 -6.50 -13.64
C GLU A 244 3.65 -5.38 -12.62
N VAL A 245 4.33 -4.29 -12.99
CA VAL A 245 4.60 -3.15 -12.10
C VAL A 245 3.30 -2.52 -11.59
N THR A 246 2.36 -2.23 -12.49
CA THR A 246 1.07 -1.62 -12.12
C THR A 246 0.24 -2.54 -11.24
N THR A 247 0.25 -3.85 -11.52
CA THR A 247 -0.45 -4.85 -10.70
C THR A 247 0.14 -4.94 -9.29
N CYS A 248 1.47 -5.00 -9.16
CA CYS A 248 2.15 -5.01 -7.86
C CYS A 248 1.80 -3.75 -7.04
N LEU A 249 1.78 -2.57 -7.68
CA LEU A 249 1.48 -1.32 -7.00
C LEU A 249 0.01 -1.23 -6.57
N ILE A 250 -0.94 -1.59 -7.45
CA ILE A 250 -2.38 -1.64 -7.13
C ILE A 250 -2.63 -2.61 -5.96
N VAL A 251 -2.06 -3.82 -6.02
CA VAL A 251 -2.21 -4.83 -4.96
C VAL A 251 -1.62 -4.35 -3.64
N SER A 252 -0.46 -3.68 -3.67
CA SER A 252 0.15 -3.12 -2.46
C SER A 252 -0.71 -2.05 -1.76
N ASN A 253 -1.57 -1.37 -2.51
CA ASN A 253 -2.48 -0.34 -2.01
C ASN A 253 -3.91 -0.83 -1.75
N LEU A 254 -4.25 -2.04 -2.21
CA LEU A 254 -5.61 -2.58 -2.15
C LEU A 254 -6.19 -2.57 -0.73
N LEU A 255 -5.40 -2.91 0.29
CA LEU A 255 -5.85 -2.91 1.69
C LEU A 255 -6.34 -1.54 2.16
N VAL A 256 -5.67 -0.46 1.74
CA VAL A 256 -6.02 0.91 2.12
C VAL A 256 -7.24 1.37 1.34
N VAL A 257 -7.26 1.12 0.03
CA VAL A 257 -8.39 1.47 -0.84
C VAL A 257 -9.67 0.77 -0.37
N VAL A 258 -9.62 -0.54 -0.09
CA VAL A 258 -10.79 -1.29 0.39
C VAL A 258 -11.25 -0.78 1.75
N SER A 259 -10.32 -0.48 2.66
CA SER A 259 -10.66 0.10 3.97
C SER A 259 -11.31 1.48 3.83
N PHE A 260 -10.83 2.31 2.91
CA PHE A 260 -11.39 3.63 2.62
C PHE A 260 -12.80 3.52 2.04
N LEU A 261 -12.99 2.68 1.01
CA LEU A 261 -14.30 2.45 0.39
C LEU A 261 -15.32 1.91 1.39
N TYR A 262 -14.90 1.02 2.29
CA TYR A 262 -15.76 0.51 3.35
C TYR A 262 -16.21 1.61 4.31
N ARG A 263 -15.29 2.49 4.74
CA ARG A 263 -15.62 3.65 5.58
C ARG A 263 -16.56 4.61 4.87
N MET A 264 -16.33 4.87 3.59
CA MET A 264 -17.17 5.76 2.78
C MET A 264 -18.59 5.21 2.65
N LYS A 265 -18.75 3.93 2.28
CA LYS A 265 -20.07 3.27 2.21
C LYS A 265 -20.82 3.34 3.54
N ARG A 266 -20.11 3.08 4.65
CA ARG A 266 -20.69 3.18 5.99
C ARG A 266 -21.16 4.60 6.33
N LYS A 267 -20.34 5.63 6.04
CA LYS A 267 -20.74 7.04 6.25
C LYS A 267 -22.00 7.40 5.45
N VAL A 268 -22.08 6.96 4.19
CA VAL A 268 -23.26 7.18 3.34
C VAL A 268 -24.49 6.46 3.88
N GLN A 269 -24.34 5.24 4.39
CA GLN A 269 -25.45 4.50 5.01
C GLN A 269 -25.98 5.21 6.27
N PHE A 270 -25.09 5.72 7.13
CA PHE A 270 -25.52 6.49 8.31
C PHE A 270 -26.19 7.81 7.94
N ALA A 271 -25.70 8.51 6.91
CA ALA A 271 -26.34 9.74 6.42
C ALA A 271 -27.74 9.47 5.83
N ARG A 272 -27.96 8.30 5.19
CA ARG A 272 -29.24 7.92 4.60
C ARG A 272 -30.22 7.30 5.61
N GLY A 273 -29.72 6.77 6.73
CA GLY A 273 -30.50 6.06 7.75
C GLY A 273 -31.08 6.91 8.88
N ARG A 274 -30.90 8.24 8.88
CA ARG A 274 -31.71 9.15 9.72
C ARG A 274 -32.94 9.61 8.95
N PRO A 275 -34.11 8.97 9.07
CA PRO A 275 -35.35 9.69 8.87
C PRO A 275 -35.39 10.80 9.93
N MET A 276 -35.51 12.04 9.47
CA MET A 276 -35.73 13.22 10.30
C MET A 276 -37.17 13.15 10.83
N ASP A 277 -37.44 12.19 11.71
CA ASP A 277 -38.71 12.11 12.43
C ASP A 277 -38.59 12.97 13.69
N SER A 278 -38.36 14.25 13.47
CA SER A 278 -38.52 15.30 14.47
C SER A 278 -39.96 15.80 14.38
N THR A 279 -40.93 14.90 14.56
CA THR A 279 -42.25 15.32 15.01
C THR A 279 -42.07 15.71 16.47
N VAL A 280 -41.78 16.99 16.66
CA VAL A 280 -41.84 17.68 17.94
C VAL A 280 -43.26 17.53 18.46
N GLN A 281 -43.52 16.50 19.26
CA GLN A 281 -44.69 16.46 20.12
C GLN A 281 -44.29 17.14 21.43
N SER A 282 -44.51 18.45 21.45
CA SER A 282 -44.55 19.26 22.67
C SER A 282 -45.72 18.78 23.54
N ASP A 283 -45.50 17.76 24.36
CA ASP A 283 -46.38 17.48 25.48
C ASP A 283 -45.73 17.97 26.77
N THR A 284 -46.10 19.20 27.09
CA THR A 284 -46.06 19.78 28.42
C THR A 284 -46.84 18.88 29.37
N THR A 285 -46.18 18.18 30.30
CA THR A 285 -46.86 17.73 31.52
C THR A 285 -45.93 17.78 32.73
N THR A 286 -46.04 18.92 33.41
CA THR A 286 -45.76 19.18 34.82
C THR A 286 -46.31 18.08 35.72
N THR A 287 -45.49 17.44 36.58
CA THR A 287 -45.82 17.23 38.01
C THR A 287 -44.65 16.66 38.83
N SER A 288 -44.23 17.47 39.80
CA SER A 288 -44.00 17.19 41.23
C SER A 288 -43.11 16.04 41.71
N GLU A 289 -42.08 16.47 42.46
CA GLU A 289 -41.71 16.04 43.82
C GLU A 289 -42.09 14.62 44.27
N THR A 290 -41.10 13.86 44.75
CA THR A 290 -41.06 13.44 46.16
C THR A 290 -39.65 13.01 46.54
N ALA A 291 -39.08 13.71 47.52
CA ALA A 291 -37.90 13.34 48.26
C ALA A 291 -38.15 12.08 49.12
N SER A 292 -37.19 11.15 49.18
CA SER A 292 -37.09 10.16 50.26
C SER A 292 -35.65 9.65 50.46
N ARG A 293 -34.92 10.42 51.27
CA ARG A 293 -34.10 10.03 52.43
C ARG A 293 -34.04 8.52 52.78
N SER A 294 -32.83 7.95 52.86
CA SER A 294 -32.34 7.07 53.97
C SER A 294 -30.96 6.47 53.60
N ASN A 295 -29.83 6.99 54.08
CA ASN A 295 -29.17 6.75 55.38
C ASN A 295 -28.38 5.41 55.50
N ARG A 296 -27.07 5.55 55.78
CA ARG A 296 -26.26 4.77 56.76
C ARG A 296 -25.57 3.45 56.37
N ARG A 297 -24.22 3.48 56.28
CA ARG A 297 -23.23 2.81 57.18
C ARG A 297 -21.82 2.89 56.56
N THR A 298 -20.91 3.71 57.09
CA THR A 298 -19.81 3.34 58.02
C THR A 298 -19.10 2.01 57.73
N GLY A 299 -17.81 2.10 57.39
CA GLY A 299 -16.80 1.29 58.08
C GLY A 299 -15.68 0.68 57.23
N THR A 300 -14.47 1.22 57.45
CA THR A 300 -13.17 0.52 57.64
C THR A 300 -12.21 0.27 56.46
N ARG A 301 -11.07 0.96 56.59
CA ARG A 301 -9.66 0.51 56.41
C ARG A 301 -8.96 0.85 55.09
N PRO A 302 -7.95 1.75 55.10
CA PRO A 302 -6.94 1.80 54.05
C PRO A 302 -5.74 0.93 54.47
N THR A 303 -5.36 0.01 53.60
CA THR A 303 -4.04 -0.64 53.62
C THR A 303 -3.25 -0.03 52.48
N GLU A 304 -2.21 0.71 52.83
CA GLU A 304 -1.22 1.24 51.89
C GLU A 304 -0.50 0.06 51.21
N HIS A 305 -0.63 -0.02 49.88
CA HIS A 305 0.29 -0.81 49.08
C HIS A 305 0.84 0.07 47.97
N SER A 306 2.10 0.47 48.18
CA SER A 306 2.93 1.23 47.26
C SER A 306 3.02 0.49 45.93
N THR A 307 2.35 1.02 44.91
CA THR A 307 2.39 0.49 43.55
C THR A 307 3.38 1.33 42.76
N ILE A 308 4.46 0.67 42.34
CA ILE A 308 5.49 1.15 41.43
C ILE A 308 4.82 1.69 40.15
N PRO A 309 5.21 2.87 39.63
CA PRO A 309 4.65 3.37 38.38
C PRO A 309 5.08 2.45 37.23
N GLN A 310 4.16 1.59 36.78
CA GLN A 310 4.24 0.99 35.46
C GLN A 310 4.20 2.14 34.46
N THR A 311 5.34 2.38 33.82
CA THR A 311 5.45 3.17 32.60
C THR A 311 4.35 2.73 31.65
N GLU A 312 3.35 3.60 31.49
CA GLU A 312 2.24 3.49 30.58
C GLU A 312 2.80 3.61 29.16
N ILE A 313 3.33 2.50 28.63
CA ILE A 313 3.65 2.40 27.22
C ILE A 313 2.30 2.31 26.51
N THR A 314 1.86 3.45 26.00
CA THR A 314 0.67 3.67 25.19
C THR A 314 0.49 2.53 24.17
N THR A 315 -0.35 1.56 24.51
CA THR A 315 -0.72 0.43 23.64
C THR A 315 -1.81 0.86 22.66
N LEU A 316 -1.54 1.90 21.87
CA LEU A 316 -2.39 2.33 20.76
C LEU A 316 -2.09 1.48 19.53
N SER A 317 -2.69 0.28 19.39
CA SER A 317 -2.54 -0.44 18.11
C SER A 317 -3.55 -1.52 17.70
N LEU A 318 -4.64 -1.80 18.43
CA LEU A 318 -5.61 -2.81 17.94
C LEU A 318 -7.06 -2.36 18.07
N THR A 319 -7.39 -1.63 19.13
CA THR A 319 -8.77 -1.27 19.47
C THR A 319 -9.40 -0.32 18.47
N GLU A 320 -8.64 0.55 17.80
CA GLU A 320 -9.22 1.50 16.83
C GLU A 320 -9.49 0.91 15.44
N VAL A 321 -8.59 0.05 14.94
CA VAL A 321 -8.89 -0.72 13.72
C VAL A 321 -10.05 -1.66 14.00
N ILE A 322 -10.13 -2.24 15.20
CA ILE A 322 -11.31 -3.00 15.62
C ILE A 322 -12.53 -2.08 15.77
N SER A 323 -12.45 -0.88 16.36
CA SER A 323 -13.60 0.03 16.56
C SER A 323 -14.27 0.48 15.26
N VAL A 324 -13.49 0.56 14.17
CA VAL A 324 -14.01 0.82 12.83
C VAL A 324 -14.78 -0.38 12.27
N PHE A 325 -14.72 -1.55 12.90
CA PHE A 325 -15.28 -2.80 12.38
C PHE A 325 -16.08 -3.65 13.39
N SER A 326 -15.94 -3.42 14.69
CA SER A 326 -16.88 -3.83 15.73
C SER A 326 -18.07 -2.87 15.68
N GLU A 327 -19.28 -3.42 15.79
CA GLU A 327 -20.48 -2.61 16.03
C GLU A 327 -20.19 -1.54 17.08
N PRO A 328 -20.68 -0.30 16.90
CA PRO A 328 -20.72 0.61 18.02
C PRO A 328 -21.63 -0.02 19.08
N ARG A 329 -21.03 -0.54 20.14
CA ARG A 329 -21.72 -0.58 21.41
C ARG A 329 -21.95 0.88 21.74
N TYR A 330 -23.21 1.30 21.62
CA TYR A 330 -23.72 2.60 22.00
C TYR A 330 -23.25 2.89 23.42
N SER A 331 -22.17 3.64 23.56
CA SER A 331 -21.81 4.27 24.83
C SER A 331 -21.17 5.60 24.48
N GLN A 332 -22.02 6.63 24.50
CA GLN A 332 -21.71 7.89 25.17
C GLN A 332 -20.52 8.65 24.56
N TRP A 333 -20.73 9.11 23.33
CA TRP A 333 -20.03 10.27 22.77
C TRP A 333 -21.08 11.32 22.46
N ASP A 334 -21.75 11.79 23.51
CA ASP A 334 -22.43 13.07 23.53
C ASP A 334 -21.53 14.03 24.35
N ASP A 335 -21.33 15.24 23.81
CA ASP A 335 -20.99 16.49 24.52
C ASP A 335 -19.57 17.11 24.53
N GLU A 336 -18.61 16.71 23.70
CA GLU A 336 -17.29 17.42 23.73
C GLU A 336 -16.64 17.69 22.37
N TYR A 337 -17.39 18.16 21.36
CA TYR A 337 -16.77 18.64 20.11
C TYR A 337 -17.50 19.80 19.40
N LEU A 338 -18.30 20.57 20.13
CA LEU A 338 -18.89 21.82 19.65
C LEU A 338 -18.68 22.94 20.68
N ASP A 339 -17.42 23.31 20.96
CA ASP A 339 -17.14 24.56 21.68
C ASP A 339 -15.75 25.14 21.36
N VAL A 340 -15.41 25.20 20.07
CA VAL A 340 -14.23 25.94 19.59
C VAL A 340 -14.64 26.73 18.36
N ASP A 341 -15.35 27.86 18.57
CA ASP A 341 -15.42 28.97 17.59
C ASP A 341 -16.16 30.24 18.10
N SER A 342 -16.19 30.54 19.41
CA SER A 342 -16.88 31.76 19.93
C SER A 342 -16.01 32.77 20.67
N GLU A 343 -14.68 32.75 20.53
CA GLU A 343 -13.79 33.68 21.27
C GLU A 343 -12.97 34.61 20.35
N TRP A 344 -13.62 35.41 19.50
CA TRP A 344 -12.96 36.55 18.83
C TRP A 344 -13.92 37.68 18.46
N VAL A 345 -14.64 38.29 19.42
CA VAL A 345 -15.22 39.64 19.20
C VAL A 345 -15.30 40.44 20.52
N THR A 346 -14.86 41.70 20.44
CA THR A 346 -14.95 42.82 21.42
C THR A 346 -13.90 42.94 22.54
N SER A 347 -12.83 43.68 22.25
CA SER A 347 -12.16 44.52 23.23
C SER A 347 -12.48 46.00 22.96
N HIS A 348 -13.30 46.61 23.82
CA HIS A 348 -13.46 48.06 23.94
C HIS A 348 -12.92 48.49 25.31
N PRO A 349 -11.96 49.44 25.39
CA PRO A 349 -11.60 50.06 26.65
C PRO A 349 -12.58 51.19 26.96
N THR A 350 -13.20 51.14 28.14
CA THR A 350 -13.90 52.29 28.73
C THR A 350 -13.08 52.88 29.87
N ASN A 351 -13.11 54.21 29.90
CA ASN A 351 -12.45 55.15 30.78
C ASN A 351 -12.48 54.78 32.28
N GLY A 352 -11.32 54.96 32.93
CA GLY A 352 -11.21 55.15 34.37
C GLY A 352 -10.82 56.60 34.68
N SER A 353 -11.73 57.29 35.36
CA SER A 353 -11.58 58.59 36.00
C SER A 353 -10.61 58.54 37.20
N ASN A 354 -9.72 59.53 37.27
CA ASN A 354 -9.41 60.32 38.47
C ASN A 354 -8.74 61.64 38.07
#